data_AF-A0A9P0LIL3-F1
#
_entry.id   AF-A0A9P0LIL3-F1
#
_cell.length_a   1.000
_cell.length_b   1.000
_cell.length_c   1.000
_cell.angle_alpha   90.00
_cell.angle_beta   90.00
_cell.angle_gamma   90.00
#
_symmetry.space_group_name_H-M   'P 1'
#
loop_
_entity.id
_entity.type
_entity.pdbx_description
1 polymer ?
#
loop_
_entity_poly.entity_id
_entity_poly.type
_entity_poly.pdbx_seq_one_letter_code
_entity_poly.pdbx_strand_id
1 'polypeptide(L)'
;MWMHYASLRWPDSNDLRTAIMRLVCQLTDLMHDAEHSTNYDMNICWDDNQVERIRRLIRKYEEGQKLCAQYLQEDCTIEQFCSDMINYNLRSFLCEIARYLPPEIILKYNLVYED
;
A
#
# COMPACT_ATOMS: atom_id res chain seq x y z
N MET A 1 -21.63 16.38 0.20
CA MET A 1 -20.79 16.38 -1.04
C MET A 1 -19.35 15.95 -0.75
N TRP A 2 -18.68 16.48 0.28
CA TRP A 2 -17.35 16.00 0.72
C TRP A 2 -17.30 14.51 1.10
N MET A 3 -18.30 14.00 1.83
CA MET A 3 -18.36 12.56 2.16
C MET A 3 -18.45 11.66 0.93
N HIS A 4 -19.06 12.14 -0.17
CA HIS A 4 -19.20 11.35 -1.39
C HIS A 4 -17.89 11.31 -2.20
N TYR A 5 -17.13 12.41 -2.21
CA TYR A 5 -15.77 12.44 -2.75
C TYR A 5 -14.79 11.61 -1.93
N ALA A 6 -14.89 11.67 -0.60
CA ALA A 6 -14.09 10.85 0.30
C ALA A 6 -14.40 9.36 0.12
N SER A 7 -15.67 8.95 0.04
CA SER A 7 -16.05 7.55 -0.20
C SER A 7 -15.64 7.03 -1.59
N LEU A 8 -15.58 7.91 -2.60
CA LEU A 8 -15.07 7.56 -3.93
C LEU A 8 -13.55 7.32 -3.92
N ARG A 9 -12.81 8.04 -3.07
CA ARG A 9 -11.35 7.94 -2.94
C ARG A 9 -10.91 6.95 -1.86
N TRP A 10 -11.78 6.60 -0.92
CA TRP A 10 -11.56 5.66 0.17
C TRP A 10 -12.73 4.67 0.23
N PRO A 11 -12.71 3.62 -0.60
CA PRO A 11 -13.77 2.63 -0.57
C PRO A 11 -13.81 1.91 0.79
N ASP A 12 -15.02 1.66 1.28
CA ASP A 12 -15.21 0.77 2.42
C ASP A 12 -14.72 -0.63 2.04
N SER A 13 -13.86 -1.20 2.88
CA SER A 13 -13.35 -2.54 2.68
C SER A 13 -14.44 -3.52 3.14
N ASN A 14 -15.16 -4.11 2.19
CA ASN A 14 -16.21 -5.11 2.46
C ASN A 14 -15.80 -6.49 1.94
N ASP A 15 -14.89 -6.52 0.98
CA ASP A 15 -14.32 -7.71 0.36
C ASP A 15 -12.84 -7.47 0.03
N LEU A 16 -12.16 -8.51 -0.45
CA LEU A 16 -10.75 -8.42 -0.81
C LEU A 16 -10.48 -7.38 -1.90
N ARG A 17 -11.37 -7.26 -2.88
CA ARG A 17 -11.19 -6.34 -4.01
C ARG A 17 -11.22 -4.88 -3.53
N THR A 18 -12.23 -4.53 -2.75
CA THR A 18 -12.39 -3.20 -2.15
C THR A 18 -11.30 -2.88 -1.12
N ALA A 19 -10.84 -3.88 -0.36
CA ALA A 19 -9.67 -3.73 0.52
C ALA A 19 -8.39 -3.40 -0.26
N ILE A 20 -8.16 -4.07 -1.40
CA ILE A 20 -7.01 -3.77 -2.27
C ILE A 20 -7.16 -2.41 -2.96
N MET A 21 -8.38 -2.02 -3.37
CA MET A 21 -8.62 -0.65 -3.87
C MET A 21 -8.28 0.40 -2.82
N ARG A 22 -8.59 0.15 -1.55
CA ARG A 22 -8.20 1.03 -0.45
C ARG A 22 -6.68 1.09 -0.27
N LEU A 23 -5.99 -0.05 -0.38
CA LEU A 23 -4.52 -0.09 -0.35
C LEU A 23 -3.89 0.72 -1.48
N VAL A 24 -4.46 0.70 -2.69
CA VAL A 24 -4.00 1.55 -3.80
C VAL A 24 -4.03 3.02 -3.38
N CYS A 25 -5.14 3.47 -2.79
CA CYS A 25 -5.30 4.85 -2.34
C CYS A 25 -4.30 5.21 -1.24
N GLN A 26 -4.13 4.34 -0.25
CA GLN A 26 -3.18 4.55 0.85
C GLN A 26 -1.73 4.60 0.37
N LEU A 27 -1.32 3.71 -0.53
CA LEU A 27 0.03 3.72 -1.12
C LEU A 27 0.26 4.97 -1.97
N THR A 28 -0.77 5.43 -2.69
CA THR A 28 -0.72 6.67 -3.49
C THR A 28 -0.54 7.90 -2.59
N ASP A 29 -1.30 7.99 -1.51
CA ASP A 29 -1.22 9.12 -0.58
C ASP A 29 0.15 9.12 0.16
N LEU A 30 0.63 7.96 0.60
CA LEU A 30 1.97 7.83 1.21
C LEU A 30 3.11 8.21 0.25
N MET A 31 2.98 7.85 -1.03
CA MET A 31 3.91 8.26 -2.07
C MET A 31 3.91 9.78 -2.23
N HIS A 32 2.72 10.39 -2.32
CA HIS A 32 2.58 11.84 -2.47
C HIS A 32 3.11 12.62 -1.27
N ASP A 33 2.82 12.16 -0.05
CA ASP A 33 3.34 12.76 1.19
C ASP A 33 4.88 12.70 1.24
N ALA A 34 5.46 11.56 0.85
CA ALA A 34 6.90 11.38 0.78
C ALA A 34 7.54 12.34 -0.25
N GLU A 35 6.97 12.43 -1.46
CA GLU A 35 7.42 13.37 -2.50
C GLU A 35 7.32 14.83 -2.03
N HIS A 36 6.19 15.20 -1.42
CA HIS A 36 5.96 16.56 -0.95
C HIS A 36 6.95 16.95 0.16
N SER A 37 7.21 16.05 1.11
CA SER A 37 8.17 16.31 2.20
C SER A 37 9.60 16.55 1.67
N THR A 38 9.99 15.88 0.58
CA THR A 38 11.33 16.05 0.01
C THR A 38 11.50 17.31 -0.81
N ASN A 39 10.44 17.83 -1.42
CA ASN A 39 10.52 18.93 -2.37
C ASN A 39 10.05 20.28 -1.79
N TYR A 40 9.16 20.26 -0.79
CA TYR A 40 8.44 21.45 -0.36
C TYR A 40 8.43 21.68 1.16
N ASP A 41 8.94 20.75 1.97
CA ASP A 41 9.05 20.99 3.41
C ASP A 41 10.24 21.90 3.72
N MET A 42 9.97 23.21 3.70
CA MET A 42 10.95 24.27 3.98
C MET A 42 11.43 24.28 5.43
N ASN A 43 10.83 23.50 6.33
CA ASN A 43 11.20 23.45 7.75
C ASN A 43 12.20 22.32 8.05
N ILE A 44 12.44 21.41 7.10
CA ILE A 44 13.32 20.25 7.30
C ILE A 44 14.48 20.31 6.30
N CYS A 45 15.69 20.50 6.82
CA CYS A 45 16.91 20.31 6.03
C CYS A 45 17.31 18.84 6.05
N TRP A 46 16.84 18.08 5.07
CA TRP A 46 17.23 16.69 4.89
C TRP A 46 18.69 16.59 4.44
N ASP A 47 19.44 15.67 5.02
CA ASP A 47 20.74 15.27 4.46
C ASP A 47 20.57 14.33 3.25
N ASP A 48 21.61 14.16 2.45
CA ASP A 48 21.57 13.33 1.23
C ASP A 48 21.15 11.88 1.51
N ASN A 49 21.52 11.32 2.67
CA ASN A 49 21.14 9.96 3.04
C ASN A 49 19.65 9.87 3.37
N GLN A 50 19.09 10.90 4.00
CA GLN A 50 17.66 10.99 4.29
C GLN A 50 16.84 11.17 3.02
N VAL A 51 17.27 12.05 2.10
CA VAL A 51 16.63 12.21 0.79
C VAL A 51 16.61 10.89 0.03
N GLU A 52 17.74 10.17 0.00
CA GLU A 52 17.83 8.87 -0.66
C GLU A 52 16.94 7.81 0.01
N ARG A 53 16.82 7.82 1.34
CA ARG A 53 15.86 6.96 2.06
C ARG A 53 14.42 7.25 1.64
N ILE A 54 14.03 8.52 1.54
CA ILE A 54 12.66 8.88 1.14
C ILE A 54 12.41 8.49 -0.32
N ARG A 55 13.38 8.68 -1.23
CA ARG A 55 13.27 8.20 -2.62
C ARG A 55 13.07 6.69 -2.71
N ARG A 56 13.73 5.91 -1.84
CA ARG A 56 13.51 4.46 -1.76
C ARG A 56 12.11 4.12 -1.24
N LEU A 57 11.56 4.90 -0.30
CA LEU A 57 10.19 4.74 0.16
C LEU A 57 9.17 5.05 -0.95
N ILE A 58 9.36 6.15 -1.68
CA ILE A 58 8.52 6.52 -2.83
C ILE A 58 8.46 5.36 -3.83
N ARG A 59 9.63 4.86 -4.27
CA ARG A 59 9.70 3.71 -5.19
C ARG A 59 9.02 2.47 -4.63
N LYS A 60 9.21 2.18 -3.34
CA LYS A 60 8.58 1.04 -2.67
C LYS A 60 7.05 1.16 -2.71
N TYR A 61 6.49 2.33 -2.43
CA TYR A 61 5.04 2.54 -2.47
C TYR A 61 4.49 2.52 -3.90
N GLU A 62 5.25 3.06 -4.86
CA GLU A 62 4.91 2.98 -6.29
C GLU A 62 4.84 1.52 -6.78
N GLU A 63 5.83 0.69 -6.45
CA GLU A 63 5.82 -0.73 -6.81
C GLU A 63 4.68 -1.50 -6.12
N GLY A 64 4.39 -1.19 -4.85
CA GLY A 64 3.21 -1.72 -4.16
C GLY A 64 1.90 -1.34 -4.86
N GLN A 65 1.77 -0.08 -5.27
CA GLN A 65 0.58 0.43 -5.95
C GLN A 65 0.38 -0.27 -7.31
N LYS A 66 1.45 -0.44 -8.09
CA LYS A 66 1.44 -1.18 -9.37
C LYS A 66 1.01 -2.63 -9.16
N LEU A 67 1.54 -3.29 -8.14
CA LEU A 67 1.20 -4.67 -7.82
C LEU A 67 -0.29 -4.82 -7.42
N CYS A 68 -0.83 -3.88 -6.64
CA CYS A 68 -2.26 -3.83 -6.35
C CYS A 68 -3.10 -3.63 -7.63
N ALA A 69 -2.66 -2.76 -8.55
CA ALA A 69 -3.35 -2.55 -9.82
C ALA A 69 -3.34 -3.80 -10.71
N GLN A 70 -2.20 -4.51 -10.80
CA GLN A 70 -2.08 -5.79 -11.51
C GLN A 70 -3.05 -6.84 -10.96
N TYR A 71 -3.14 -6.95 -9.63
CA TYR A 71 -4.10 -7.86 -9.01
C TYR A 71 -5.55 -7.50 -9.34
N LEU A 72 -5.91 -6.21 -9.31
CA LEU A 72 -7.27 -5.75 -9.64
C LEU A 72 -7.64 -5.94 -11.11
N GLN A 73 -6.65 -6.00 -11.99
CA GLN A 73 -6.75 -6.31 -13.42
C GLN A 73 -6.71 -7.82 -13.70
N GLU A 74 -6.57 -8.65 -12.67
CA GLU A 74 -6.49 -10.13 -12.76
C GLU A 74 -5.21 -10.63 -13.48
N ASP A 75 -4.17 -9.80 -13.53
CA ASP A 75 -2.88 -10.12 -14.17
C ASP A 75 -1.96 -10.95 -13.26
N CYS A 76 -2.26 -11.05 -11.97
CA CYS A 76 -1.51 -11.88 -11.03
C CYS A 76 -2.41 -12.62 -10.04
N THR A 77 -1.93 -13.78 -9.56
CA THR A 77 -2.63 -14.56 -8.55
C THR A 77 -2.46 -13.95 -7.16
N ILE A 78 -3.39 -14.25 -6.26
CA ILE A 78 -3.32 -13.78 -4.87
C ILE A 78 -2.06 -14.27 -4.14
N GLU A 79 -1.54 -15.46 -4.48
CA GLU A 79 -0.29 -15.97 -3.92
C GLU A 79 0.92 -15.17 -4.39
N GLN A 80 0.99 -14.85 -5.68
CA GLN A 80 2.04 -14.01 -6.25
C GLN A 80 1.97 -12.60 -5.66
N PHE A 81 0.77 -12.01 -5.60
CA PHE A 81 0.53 -10.72 -4.96
C PHE A 81 1.08 -10.68 -3.53
N CYS A 82 0.74 -11.67 -2.69
CA CYS A 82 1.20 -11.70 -1.30
C CYS A 82 2.72 -11.92 -1.19
N SER A 83 3.28 -12.79 -2.04
CA SER A 83 4.73 -13.02 -2.10
C SER A 83 5.48 -11.73 -2.44
N ASP A 84 5.04 -11.02 -3.48
CA ASP A 84 5.72 -9.83 -3.98
C ASP A 84 5.57 -8.64 -3.03
N MET A 85 4.41 -8.49 -2.39
CA MET A 85 4.22 -7.53 -1.29
C MET A 85 5.23 -7.76 -0.15
N ILE A 86 5.51 -9.01 0.22
CA ILE A 86 6.51 -9.33 1.24
C ILE A 86 7.92 -9.01 0.73
N ASN A 87 8.24 -9.35 -0.51
CA ASN A 87 9.53 -9.06 -1.14
C ASN A 87 9.82 -7.55 -1.17
N TYR A 88 8.78 -6.73 -1.36
CA TYR A 88 8.88 -5.26 -1.31
C TYR A 88 8.85 -4.68 0.11
N ASN A 89 8.88 -5.52 1.16
CA ASN A 89 8.77 -5.13 2.56
C ASN A 89 7.44 -4.40 2.88
N LEU A 90 6.34 -4.73 2.21
CA LEU A 90 5.00 -4.18 2.39
C LEU A 90 4.10 -5.09 3.23
N ARG A 91 4.68 -5.93 4.09
CA ARG A 91 3.95 -6.90 4.93
C ARG A 91 2.88 -6.24 5.81
N SER A 92 3.13 -5.05 6.36
CA SER A 92 2.15 -4.34 7.20
C SER A 92 0.83 -4.11 6.48
N PHE A 93 0.89 -3.74 5.19
CA PHE A 93 -0.30 -3.57 4.36
C PHE A 93 -1.06 -4.88 4.11
N LEU A 94 -0.36 -6.03 4.07
CA LEU A 94 -1.02 -7.34 4.03
C LEU A 94 -1.72 -7.67 5.34
N CYS A 95 -1.15 -7.28 6.48
CA CYS A 95 -1.79 -7.45 7.78
C CYS A 95 -3.09 -6.64 7.88
N GLU A 96 -3.12 -5.41 7.36
CA GLU A 96 -4.31 -4.54 7.33
C GLU A 96 -5.49 -5.18 6.55
N ILE A 97 -5.19 -5.96 5.50
CA ILE A 97 -6.21 -6.64 4.69
C ILE A 97 -6.37 -8.13 5.04
N ALA A 98 -5.69 -8.63 6.08
CA ALA A 98 -5.60 -10.07 6.36
C ALA A 98 -6.98 -10.73 6.53
N ARG A 99 -7.97 -10.01 7.09
CA ARG A 99 -9.35 -10.50 7.25
C ARG A 99 -10.06 -10.89 5.94
N TYR A 100 -9.57 -10.41 4.80
CA TYR A 100 -10.12 -10.71 3.47
C TYR A 100 -9.29 -11.71 2.68
N LEU A 101 -8.13 -12.12 3.21
CA LEU A 101 -7.25 -13.08 2.54
C LEU A 101 -7.72 -14.52 2.82
N PRO A 102 -7.43 -15.46 1.91
CA PRO A 102 -7.64 -16.89 2.15
C PRO A 102 -6.88 -17.36 3.39
N PRO A 103 -7.47 -18.22 4.25
CA PRO A 103 -6.83 -18.74 5.45
C PRO A 103 -5.47 -19.40 5.19
N GLU A 104 -5.31 -20.06 4.03
CA GLU A 104 -4.06 -20.71 3.63
C GLU A 104 -2.93 -19.69 3.48
N ILE A 105 -3.22 -18.50 2.96
CA ILE A 105 -2.26 -17.42 2.78
C ILE A 105 -1.89 -16.79 4.12
N ILE A 106 -2.88 -16.56 4.97
CA ILE A 106 -2.68 -16.02 6.32
C ILE A 106 -1.72 -16.93 7.10
N LEU A 107 -1.95 -18.24 7.06
CA LEU A 107 -1.10 -19.23 7.71
C LEU A 107 0.30 -19.32 7.08
N LYS A 108 0.38 -19.38 5.75
CA LYS A 108 1.65 -19.50 5.01
C LYS A 108 2.61 -18.35 5.32
N TYR A 109 2.09 -17.12 5.44
CA TYR A 109 2.90 -15.93 5.70
C TYR A 109 2.87 -15.46 7.15
N ASN A 110 2.14 -16.15 8.03
CA ASN A 110 1.93 -15.78 9.43
C ASN A 110 1.47 -14.32 9.59
N LEU A 111 0.41 -13.95 8.87
CA LEU A 111 -0.17 -12.60 8.92
C LEU A 111 -1.03 -12.47 10.18
N VAL A 112 -0.73 -11.47 11.01
CA VAL A 112 -1.50 -11.17 12.21
C VAL A 112 -2.30 -9.91 11.95
N TYR A 113 -3.57 -9.92 12.33
CA TYR A 113 -4.44 -8.75 12.21
C TYR A 113 -3.99 -7.69 13.23
N GLU A 114 -3.71 -6.48 12.76
CA GLU A 114 -3.51 -5.31 13.61
C GLU A 114 -4.82 -4.51 13.57
N ASP A 115 -5.51 -4.40 14.73
CA ASP A 115 -6.73 -3.61 14.94
C ASP A 115 -6.45 -2.10 14.93
#